data_AF-A0A812XBT7-F1
#
_entry.id   AF-A0A812XBT7-F1
#
_cell.length_a   1.000
_cell.length_b   1.000
_cell.length_c   1.000
_cell.angle_alpha   90.00
_cell.angle_beta   90.00
_cell.angle_gamma   90.00
#
_symmetry.space_group_name_H-M   'P 1'
#
loop_
_entity.id
_entity.type
_entity.pdbx_description
1 polymer ?
#
loop_
_entity_poly.entity_id
_entity_poly.type
_entity_poly.pdbx_seq_one_letter_code
_entity_poly.pdbx_strand_id
1 'polypeptide(L)'
;VFAETRKPDLGGVFWVQALTQLLYCMVFYAVVMTGVLLQRSDGYIPAALALLSGFVAVVSVVQFKMRFRWQSLPYPEVVKMDKDHPLPASTVRKEVNVYVQPSLNDPSLPH
;
A
#
# COMPACT_ATOMS: atom_id res chain seq x y z
N VAL A 1 -32.73 7.19 8.14
CA VAL A 1 -31.61 6.30 7.74
C VAL A 1 -30.34 7.13 7.73
N PHE A 2 -29.45 6.92 8.68
CA PHE A 2 -28.10 7.51 8.65
C PHE A 2 -27.25 6.64 7.71
N ALA A 3 -27.02 7.10 6.49
CA ALA A 3 -26.05 6.48 5.60
C ALA A 3 -24.66 6.93 6.04
N GLU A 4 -23.75 6.00 6.32
CA GLU A 4 -22.36 6.31 6.62
C GLU A 4 -21.78 7.16 5.48
N THR A 5 -21.20 8.32 5.80
CA THR A 5 -20.55 9.19 4.82
C THR A 5 -19.42 8.43 4.15
N ARG A 6 -19.39 8.40 2.81
CA ARG A 6 -18.33 7.75 2.02
C ARG A 6 -16.97 8.24 2.52
N LYS A 7 -16.21 7.35 3.16
CA LYS A 7 -14.84 7.66 3.58
C LYS A 7 -14.02 7.95 2.32
N PRO A 8 -13.09 8.91 2.37
CA PRO A 8 -12.20 9.17 1.25
C PRO A 8 -11.44 7.88 0.90
N ASP A 9 -11.56 7.44 -0.35
CA ASP A 9 -10.92 6.22 -0.82
C ASP A 9 -9.40 6.40 -0.75
N LEU A 10 -8.72 5.60 0.08
CA LEU A 10 -7.27 5.70 0.32
C LEU A 10 -6.41 5.23 -0.86
N GLY A 11 -6.98 5.13 -2.08
CA GLY A 11 -6.22 4.95 -3.32
C GLY A 11 -5.21 3.81 -3.31
N GLY A 12 -5.65 2.57 -3.05
CA GLY A 12 -4.80 1.38 -3.17
C GLY A 12 -3.81 1.12 -2.03
N VAL A 13 -3.76 1.97 -0.99
CA VAL A 13 -2.89 1.76 0.19
C VAL A 13 -3.12 0.38 0.83
N PHE A 14 -4.39 -0.04 0.97
CA PHE A 14 -4.74 -1.36 1.51
C PHE A 14 -4.20 -2.51 0.67
N TRP A 15 -4.20 -2.37 -0.66
CA TRP A 15 -3.63 -3.38 -1.56
C TRP A 15 -2.14 -3.51 -1.28
N VAL A 16 -1.42 -2.40 -1.22
CA VAL A 16 0.04 -2.42 -0.99
C VAL A 16 0.37 -2.98 0.39
N GLN A 17 -0.46 -2.68 1.39
CA GLN A 17 -0.33 -3.27 2.73
C GLN A 17 -0.52 -4.79 2.70
N ALA A 18 -1.52 -5.31 1.98
CA ALA A 18 -1.74 -6.74 1.82
C ALA A 18 -0.55 -7.43 1.12
N LEU A 19 0.00 -6.83 0.06
CA LEU A 19 1.20 -7.35 -0.61
C LEU A 19 2.42 -7.39 0.33
N THR A 20 2.59 -6.35 1.15
CA THR A 20 3.69 -6.28 2.12
C THR A 20 3.56 -7.39 3.18
N GLN A 21 2.36 -7.63 3.67
CA GLN A 21 2.08 -8.72 4.62
C GLN A 21 2.35 -10.09 4.00
N LEU A 22 1.95 -10.30 2.74
CA LEU A 22 2.21 -11.55 2.02
C LEU A 22 3.72 -11.83 1.88
N LEU A 23 4.50 -10.79 1.56
CA LEU A 23 5.96 -10.88 1.50
C LEU A 23 6.56 -11.27 2.87
N TYR A 24 6.08 -10.70 3.98
CA TYR A 24 6.52 -11.12 5.31
C TYR A 24 6.13 -12.56 5.65
N CYS A 25 4.92 -12.99 5.29
CA CYS A 25 4.49 -14.37 5.44
C CYS A 25 5.39 -15.34 4.67
N MET A 26 5.85 -14.97 3.48
CA MET A 26 6.78 -15.77 2.68
C MET A 26 8.12 -15.97 3.39
N VAL A 27 8.67 -14.90 4.00
CA VAL A 27 9.90 -14.99 4.79
C VAL A 27 9.69 -15.89 6.01
N PHE A 28 8.57 -15.72 6.72
CA PHE A 28 8.23 -16.53 7.88
C PHE A 28 8.11 -18.01 7.52
N TYR A 29 7.44 -18.30 6.40
CA TYR A 29 7.32 -19.65 5.86
C TYR A 29 8.69 -20.27 5.56
N ALA A 30 9.59 -19.54 4.90
CA ALA A 30 10.92 -20.04 4.58
C ALA A 30 11.74 -20.38 5.85
N VAL A 31 11.65 -19.57 6.90
CA VAL A 31 12.32 -19.82 8.18
C VAL A 31 11.77 -21.08 8.84
N VAL A 32 10.44 -21.18 8.97
CA VAL A 32 9.78 -22.36 9.56
C VAL A 32 10.12 -23.61 8.76
N MET A 33 10.05 -23.54 7.43
CA MET A 33 10.30 -24.69 6.56
C MET A 33 11.77 -25.16 6.61
N THR A 34 12.71 -24.24 6.78
CA THR A 34 14.12 -24.59 7.02
C THR A 34 14.26 -25.39 8.32
N GLY A 35 13.60 -24.97 9.40
CA GLY A 35 13.58 -25.71 10.67
C GLY A 35 12.93 -27.09 10.56
N VAL A 36 11.79 -27.19 9.86
CA VAL A 36 11.11 -28.48 9.63
C VAL A 36 12.01 -29.44 8.84
N LEU A 37 12.68 -28.96 7.80
CA LEU A 37 13.55 -29.81 6.98
C LEU A 37 14.79 -30.26 7.77
N LEU A 38 15.42 -29.38 8.55
CA LEU A 38 16.55 -29.76 9.41
C LEU A 38 16.23 -30.92 10.36
N GLN A 39 14.99 -30.98 10.86
CA GLN A 39 14.59 -32.05 11.77
C GLN A 39 14.15 -33.33 11.05
N ARG A 40 13.64 -33.22 9.81
CA ARG A 40 12.91 -34.30 9.15
C ARG A 40 13.65 -34.93 7.96
N SER A 41 14.68 -34.27 7.42
CA SER A 41 15.44 -34.80 6.29
C SER A 41 16.71 -35.50 6.73
N ASP A 42 17.00 -36.65 6.11
CA ASP A 42 18.27 -37.38 6.29
C ASP A 42 19.52 -36.62 5.76
N GLY A 43 19.33 -35.52 5.03
CA GLY A 43 20.43 -34.74 4.45
C GLY A 43 20.24 -33.23 4.54
N TYR A 44 21.34 -32.49 4.57
CA TYR A 44 21.33 -31.03 4.77
C TYR A 44 20.98 -30.21 3.52
N ILE A 45 20.99 -30.85 2.34
CA ILE A 45 20.70 -30.21 1.04
C ILE A 45 19.30 -29.54 1.00
N PRO A 46 18.19 -30.23 1.36
CA PRO A 46 16.87 -29.59 1.36
C PRO A 46 16.78 -28.39 2.31
N ALA A 47 17.44 -28.45 3.47
CA ALA A 47 17.50 -27.32 4.39
C ALA A 47 18.29 -26.14 3.80
N ALA A 48 19.43 -26.40 3.14
CA ALA A 48 20.22 -25.37 2.47
C ALA A 48 19.45 -24.68 1.34
N LEU A 49 18.67 -25.43 0.55
CA LEU A 49 17.82 -24.88 -0.51
C LEU A 49 16.67 -24.02 0.06
N ALA A 50 16.05 -24.46 1.16
CA ALA A 50 15.02 -23.68 1.84
C ALA A 50 15.58 -22.36 2.38
N LEU A 51 16.79 -22.38 2.93
CA LEU A 51 17.49 -21.19 3.43
C LEU A 51 17.85 -20.24 2.28
N LEU A 52 18.34 -20.76 1.15
CA LEU A 52 18.60 -19.97 -0.06
C LEU A 52 17.32 -19.29 -0.58
N SER A 53 16.21 -20.02 -0.62
CA SER A 53 14.90 -19.48 -1.00
C SER A 53 14.46 -18.37 -0.04
N GLY A 54 14.64 -18.57 1.27
CA GLY A 54 14.39 -17.55 2.29
C GLY A 54 15.23 -16.28 2.09
N PHE A 55 16.50 -16.43 1.71
CA PHE A 55 17.36 -15.28 1.40
C PHE A 55 16.81 -14.46 0.22
N VAL A 56 16.34 -15.11 -0.85
CA VAL A 56 15.70 -14.44 -1.99
C VAL A 56 14.42 -13.72 -1.55
N ALA A 57 13.61 -14.32 -0.66
CA ALA A 57 12.42 -13.69 -0.10
C ALA A 57 12.74 -12.43 0.73
N VAL A 58 13.86 -12.41 1.45
CA VAL A 58 14.31 -11.20 2.17
C VAL A 58 14.74 -10.11 1.19
N VAL A 59 15.50 -10.46 0.15
CA VAL A 59 15.90 -9.52 -0.90
C VAL A 59 14.69 -8.92 -1.60
N SER A 60 13.65 -9.72 -1.85
CA SER A 60 12.42 -9.23 -2.49
C SER A 60 11.66 -8.24 -1.62
N VAL A 61 11.63 -8.41 -0.29
CA VAL A 61 11.07 -7.43 0.67
C VAL A 61 11.83 -6.10 0.60
N VAL A 62 13.17 -6.15 0.59
CA VAL A 62 14.02 -4.94 0.54
C VAL A 62 13.83 -4.21 -0.78
N GLN A 63 13.86 -4.95 -1.90
CA GLN A 63 13.56 -4.43 -3.23
C GLN A 63 12.17 -3.80 -3.28
N PHE A 64 11.16 -4.46 -2.71
CA PHE A 64 9.80 -3.95 -2.71
C PHE A 64 9.71 -2.59 -2.00
N LYS A 65 10.37 -2.44 -0.85
CA LYS A 65 10.38 -1.18 -0.10
C LYS A 65 11.19 -0.06 -0.76
N MET A 66 12.32 -0.38 -1.38
CA MET A 66 13.24 0.62 -1.92
C MET A 66 12.90 1.04 -3.35
N ARG A 67 12.40 0.12 -4.17
CA ARG A 67 12.30 0.30 -5.63
C ARG A 67 10.92 0.77 -6.07
N PHE A 68 9.87 0.47 -5.29
CA PHE A 68 8.51 0.87 -5.63
C PHE A 68 8.12 2.19 -4.95
N ARG A 69 7.98 3.23 -5.76
CA ARG A 69 7.57 4.58 -5.34
C ARG A 69 6.05 4.70 -5.40
N TRP A 70 5.35 4.02 -4.50
CA TRP A 70 3.88 4.00 -4.45
C TRP A 70 3.29 5.05 -3.49
N GLN A 71 4.10 5.55 -2.54
CA GLN A 71 3.65 6.50 -1.51
C GLN A 71 3.55 7.95 -2.00
N SER A 72 4.34 8.31 -3.02
CA SER A 72 4.41 9.69 -3.51
C SER A 72 4.48 9.68 -5.02
N LEU A 73 3.56 10.43 -5.62
CA LEU A 73 3.55 10.63 -7.06
C LEU A 73 4.76 11.53 -7.43
N PRO A 74 5.61 11.12 -8.39
CA PRO A 74 6.73 11.93 -8.84
C PRO A 74 6.26 13.29 -9.38
N TYR A 75 6.87 14.38 -8.91
CA TYR A 75 6.54 15.74 -9.40
C TYR A 75 6.56 15.87 -10.93
N PRO A 76 7.52 15.28 -11.68
CA PRO A 76 7.50 15.34 -13.14
C PRO A 76 6.26 14.70 -13.77
N GLU A 77 5.67 13.68 -13.15
CA GLU A 77 4.43 13.07 -13.62
C GLU A 77 3.24 13.98 -13.33
N VAL A 78 3.20 14.61 -12.16
CA VAL A 78 2.18 15.62 -11.81
C VAL A 78 2.17 16.77 -12.83
N VAL A 79 3.35 17.31 -13.16
CA VAL A 79 3.48 18.41 -14.14
C VAL A 79 3.08 17.98 -15.55
N LYS A 80 3.34 16.73 -15.94
CA LYS A 80 2.87 16.20 -17.24
C LYS A 80 1.36 16.09 -17.27
N MET A 81 0.75 15.53 -16.23
CA MET A 81 -0.71 15.39 -16.13
C MET A 81 -1.42 16.74 -16.24
N ASP A 82 -0.87 17.78 -15.61
CA ASP A 82 -1.41 19.15 -15.66
C ASP A 82 -1.33 19.77 -17.07
N LYS A 83 -0.29 19.44 -17.83
CA LYS A 83 -0.11 19.91 -19.22
C LYS A 83 -0.97 19.14 -20.23
N ASP A 84 -1.12 17.84 -20.05
CA ASP A 84 -1.87 16.95 -20.96
C ASP A 84 -3.38 17.06 -20.74
N HIS A 85 -3.80 17.37 -19.52
CA HIS A 85 -5.18 17.67 -19.15
C HIS A 85 -5.28 19.08 -18.54
N PRO A 86 -5.10 20.15 -19.35
CA PRO A 86 -5.28 21.50 -18.85
C PRO A 86 -6.73 21.62 -18.37
N LEU A 87 -6.91 21.83 -17.06
CA LEU A 87 -8.22 22.03 -16.46
C LEU A 87 -8.86 23.22 -17.19
N PRO A 88 -10.04 23.07 -17.84
CA PRO A 88 -10.69 24.22 -18.43
C PRO A 88 -11.01 25.22 -17.30
N ALA A 89 -10.77 26.50 -17.53
CA ALA A 89 -11.04 27.56 -16.54
C ALA A 89 -12.49 27.56 -16.03
N SER A 90 -13.41 26.91 -16.75
CA SER A 90 -14.82 26.68 -16.38
C SER A 90 -15.05 25.50 -15.42
N THR A 91 -14.08 24.61 -15.25
CA THR A 91 -14.05 23.62 -14.17
C THR A 91 -13.08 24.09 -13.08
N VAL A 92 -13.31 25.29 -12.54
CA VAL A 92 -13.19 25.44 -11.09
C VAL A 92 -14.08 24.33 -10.55
N ARG A 93 -13.47 23.19 -10.23
CA ARG A 93 -14.12 21.99 -9.73
C ARG A 93 -15.18 22.49 -8.78
N LYS A 94 -16.46 22.35 -9.13
CA LYS A 94 -17.55 22.55 -8.17
C LYS A 94 -17.07 21.76 -6.96
N GLU A 95 -16.74 22.45 -5.88
CA GLU A 95 -16.02 21.91 -4.74
C GLU A 95 -17.00 21.04 -3.94
N VAL A 96 -17.58 20.03 -4.59
CA VAL A 96 -18.62 19.15 -4.04
C VAL A 96 -18.07 18.36 -2.84
N ASN A 97 -16.74 18.36 -2.64
CA ASN A 97 -16.06 17.73 -1.50
C ASN A 97 -14.88 18.55 -0.99
N VAL A 98 -15.02 19.88 -0.88
CA VAL A 98 -14.11 20.59 0.04
C VAL A 98 -14.49 20.22 1.46
N TYR A 99 -13.47 19.91 2.28
CA TYR A 99 -13.68 19.64 3.68
C TYR A 99 -14.33 20.87 4.32
N VAL A 100 -15.62 20.77 4.61
CA VAL A 100 -16.34 21.70 5.46
C VAL A 100 -16.35 21.09 6.84
N GLN A 101 -15.84 21.83 7.82
CA GLN A 101 -15.82 21.38 9.19
C GLN A 101 -17.24 21.06 9.66
N PRO A 102 -17.52 19.86 10.22
CA PRO A 102 -18.88 19.45 10.58
C PRO A 102 -19.59 20.43 11.53
N SER A 103 -18.86 21.05 12.46
CA SER A 103 -19.41 22.05 13.38
C SER A 103 -19.84 23.34 12.70
N LEU A 104 -19.35 23.67 11.50
CA LEU A 104 -19.75 24.86 10.76
C LEU A 104 -21.12 24.69 10.08
N ASN A 105 -21.54 23.43 9.87
CA ASN A 105 -22.78 23.06 9.19
C ASN A 105 -23.85 22.53 10.17
N ASP A 106 -23.66 22.76 11.47
CA ASP A 106 -24.56 22.28 12.52
C ASP A 106 -25.72 23.29 12.70
N PRO A 107 -26.98 22.90 12.42
CA PRO A 107 -28.14 23.79 12.55
C PRO A 107 -28.52 24.08 14.02
N SER A 108 -27.87 23.44 15.00
CA SER A 108 -28.13 23.64 16.42
C SER A 108 -27.30 24.77 17.05
N LEU A 109 -26.32 25.33 16.32
CA LEU A 109 -25.51 26.45 16.80
C LEU A 109 -26.21 27.80 16.49
N PRO A 110 -26.30 28.73 17.46
CA PRO A 110 -26.78 30.08 17.19
C PRO A 110 -25.78 30.80 16.27
N HIS A 111 -26.28 31.33 15.14
CA HIS A 111 -25.52 32.18 14.22
C HIS A 111 -25.29 33.58 14.78
#